data_AF-A0A383F4W3-F1
#
_entry.id   AF-A0A383F4W3-F1
#
_cell.length_a   1.000
_cell.length_b   1.000
_cell.length_c   1.000
_cell.angle_alpha   90.00
_cell.angle_beta   90.00
_cell.angle_gamma   90.00
#
_symmetry.space_group_name_H-M   'P 1'
#
loop_
_entity.id
_entity.type
_entity.pdbx_description
1 polymer ?
#
loop_
_entity_poly.entity_id
_entity_poly.type
_entity_poly.pdbx_seq_one_letter_code
_entity_poly.pdbx_strand_id
1 'polypeptide(L)'
;MFSKKCFIITTFLILIVSASHSHAEIQTKQDADAFLGSYCIELVSGIKGLYEEQKILVAEEKWKGFFEKGALISAIADIYSKLCK
;
A
#
# COMPACT_ATOMS: atom_id res chain seq x y z
N MET A 1 42.56 20.09 10.55
CA MET A 1 42.54 19.51 11.91
C MET A 1 41.12 19.03 12.20
N PHE A 2 40.74 17.85 11.71
CA PHE A 2 39.41 17.30 11.95
C PHE A 2 39.32 16.90 13.42
N SER A 3 38.59 17.69 14.21
CA SER A 3 38.43 17.48 15.65
C SER A 3 37.87 16.07 15.90
N LYS A 4 38.44 15.34 16.86
CA LYS A 4 38.06 13.94 17.20
C LYS A 4 36.55 13.76 17.43
N LYS A 5 35.86 14.84 17.85
CA LYS A 5 34.40 14.88 18.03
C LYS A 5 33.62 14.80 16.71
N CYS A 6 34.13 15.40 15.64
CA CYS A 6 33.48 15.39 14.32
C CYS A 6 33.54 13.99 13.70
N PHE A 7 34.67 13.28 13.85
CA PHE A 7 34.81 11.91 13.39
C PHE A 7 33.82 10.96 14.06
N ILE A 8 33.61 11.09 15.38
CA ILE A 8 32.67 10.25 16.13
C ILE A 8 31.22 10.48 15.65
N ILE A 9 30.84 11.73 15.40
CA ILE A 9 29.49 12.08 14.95
C ILE A 9 29.23 11.51 13.54
N THR A 10 30.19 11.63 12.62
CA THR A 10 30.07 11.10 11.27
C THR A 10 29.97 9.57 11.26
N THR A 11 30.77 8.88 12.08
CA THR A 11 30.72 7.41 12.17
C THR A 11 29.41 6.92 12.80
N PHE A 12 28.87 7.65 13.78
CA PHE A 12 27.59 7.31 14.39
C PHE A 12 26.42 7.49 13.42
N LEU A 13 26.44 8.54 12.60
CA LEU A 13 25.45 8.77 11.54
C LEU A 13 25.46 7.66 10.48
N ILE A 14 26.64 7.17 10.09
CA ILE A 14 26.75 6.07 9.11
C ILE A 14 26.12 4.79 9.67
N LEU A 15 26.37 4.45 10.95
CA LEU A 15 25.81 3.26 11.60
C LEU A 15 24.27 3.28 11.69
N ILE A 16 23.65 4.45 11.92
CA ILE A 16 22.18 4.58 11.97
C ILE A 16 21.58 4.37 10.57
N VAL A 17 22.25 4.88 9.53
CA VAL A 17 21.78 4.72 8.15
C VAL A 17 21.94 3.27 7.67
N SER A 18 23.00 2.55 8.07
CA SER A 18 23.21 1.13 7.74
C SER A 18 22.21 0.18 8.43
N ALA A 19 21.72 0.53 9.63
CA ALA A 19 20.67 -0.23 10.32
C ALA A 19 19.28 -0.07 9.65
N SER A 20 19.15 0.89 8.73
CA SER A 20 17.90 1.18 8.02
C SER A 20 17.76 0.38 6.71
N HIS A 21 18.54 -0.70 6.54
CA HIS A 21 18.26 -1.75 5.56
C HIS A 21 17.00 -2.53 5.98
N SER A 22 15.87 -1.81 5.99
CA SER A 22 14.50 -2.29 5.90
C SER A 22 14.32 -2.90 4.50
N HIS A 23 15.05 -3.98 4.25
CA HIS A 23 14.66 -4.96 3.27
C HIS A 23 13.47 -5.71 3.89
N ALA A 24 12.27 -5.18 3.68
CA ALA A 24 11.06 -6.02 3.67
C ALA A 24 11.12 -6.90 2.42
N GLU A 25 12.17 -7.70 2.33
CA GLU A 25 12.36 -8.67 1.28
C GLU A 25 11.50 -9.86 1.72
N ILE A 26 10.52 -10.21 0.90
CA ILE A 26 9.69 -11.39 1.15
C ILE A 26 10.62 -12.60 1.03
N GLN A 27 11.18 -13.05 2.15
CA GLN A 27 12.21 -14.10 2.16
C GLN A 27 11.58 -15.49 2.25
N THR A 28 10.37 -15.59 2.80
CA THR A 28 9.69 -16.86 2.98
C THR A 28 8.31 -16.86 2.34
N LYS A 29 7.78 -18.05 2.06
CA LYS A 29 6.40 -18.22 1.63
C LYS A 29 5.41 -17.63 2.64
N GLN A 30 5.71 -17.77 3.94
CA GLN A 30 4.88 -17.22 5.00
C GLN A 30 4.81 -15.67 4.95
N ASP A 31 5.94 -15.01 4.65
CA ASP A 31 5.96 -13.56 4.44
C ASP A 31 5.16 -13.16 3.20
N ALA A 32 5.23 -13.97 2.14
CA ALA A 32 4.46 -13.74 0.91
C ALA A 32 2.95 -13.86 1.16
N ASP A 33 2.55 -14.91 1.87
CA ASP A 33 1.16 -15.19 2.21
C ASP A 33 0.59 -14.09 3.16
N ALA A 34 1.39 -13.63 4.12
CA ALA A 34 1.01 -12.52 5.01
C ALA A 34 0.90 -11.19 4.26
N PHE A 35 1.85 -10.90 3.38
CA PHE A 35 1.83 -9.70 2.53
C PHE A 35 0.61 -9.70 1.60
N LEU A 36 0.35 -10.82 0.91
CA LEU A 36 -0.82 -10.99 0.05
C LEU A 36 -2.10 -10.85 0.87
N GLY A 37 -2.20 -11.47 2.04
CA GLY A 37 -3.37 -11.36 2.92
C GLY A 37 -3.70 -9.91 3.28
N SER A 38 -2.70 -9.13 3.71
CA SER A 38 -2.88 -7.71 4.01
C SER A 38 -3.35 -6.92 2.79
N TYR A 39 -2.69 -7.15 1.64
CA TYR A 39 -3.01 -6.44 0.40
C TYR A 39 -4.43 -6.78 -0.10
N CYS A 40 -4.83 -8.04 -0.01
CA CYS A 40 -6.16 -8.51 -0.40
C CYS A 40 -7.27 -7.87 0.45
N ILE A 41 -7.03 -7.70 1.76
CA ILE A 41 -7.96 -6.99 2.65
C ILE A 41 -8.08 -5.52 2.24
N GLU A 42 -6.97 -4.85 1.92
CA GLU A 42 -6.99 -3.47 1.46
C GLU A 42 -7.75 -3.29 0.15
N LEU A 43 -7.57 -4.19 -0.82
CA LEU A 43 -8.31 -4.16 -2.09
C LEU A 43 -9.83 -4.27 -1.86
N VAL A 44 -10.27 -5.20 -1.01
CA VAL A 44 -11.70 -5.36 -0.67
C VAL A 44 -12.23 -4.13 0.08
N SER A 45 -11.44 -3.56 0.98
CA SER A 45 -11.78 -2.32 1.68
C SER A 45 -11.94 -1.15 0.70
N GLY A 46 -11.05 -1.04 -0.29
CA GLY A 46 -11.14 -0.05 -1.38
C GLY A 46 -12.41 -0.20 -2.21
N ILE A 47 -12.78 -1.44 -2.59
CA ILE A 47 -14.05 -1.72 -3.29
C ILE A 47 -15.24 -1.22 -2.46
N LYS A 48 -15.26 -1.54 -1.15
CA LYS A 48 -16.34 -1.12 -0.25
C LYS A 48 -16.45 0.40 -0.18
N GLY A 49 -15.33 1.11 -0.06
CA GLY A 49 -15.32 2.58 -0.04
C GLY A 49 -15.90 3.18 -1.32
N LEU A 50 -15.45 2.70 -2.49
CA LEU A 50 -15.96 3.16 -3.79
C LEU A 50 -17.45 2.84 -3.98
N TYR A 51 -17.92 1.72 -3.44
CA TYR A 51 -19.34 1.34 -3.51
C TYR A 51 -20.22 2.29 -2.68
N GLU A 52 -19.78 2.70 -1.49
CA GLU A 52 -20.50 3.70 -0.69
C GLU A 52 -20.53 5.07 -1.37
N GLU A 53 -19.43 5.47 -2.02
CA GLU A 53 -19.42 6.67 -2.86
C GLU A 53 -20.38 6.57 -4.05
N GLN A 54 -20.45 5.41 -4.71
CA GLN A 54 -21.42 5.16 -5.80
C GLN A 54 -22.86 5.39 -5.35
N LYS A 55 -23.24 4.93 -4.15
CA LYS A 55 -24.60 5.12 -3.62
C LYS A 55 -24.97 6.59 -3.48
N ILE A 56 -24.03 7.41 -3.01
CA ILE A 56 -24.21 8.87 -2.92
C ILE A 56 -24.37 9.47 -4.33
N LEU A 57 -23.53 9.06 -5.28
CA LEU A 57 -23.59 9.56 -6.65
C LEU A 57 -24.89 9.21 -7.37
N VAL A 58 -25.48 8.03 -7.10
CA VAL A 58 -26.81 7.67 -7.60
C VAL A 58 -27.88 8.57 -7.00
N ALA A 59 -27.84 8.81 -5.68
CA ALA A 59 -28.81 9.67 -5.00
C ALA A 59 -28.74 11.13 -5.49
N GLU A 60 -27.57 11.59 -5.92
CA GLU A 60 -27.33 12.93 -6.48
C GLU A 60 -27.48 12.99 -8.01
N GLU A 61 -27.90 11.90 -8.67
CA GLU A 61 -28.02 11.77 -10.12
C GLU A 61 -26.73 12.10 -10.90
N LYS A 62 -25.56 11.93 -10.25
CA LYS A 62 -24.23 12.18 -10.81
C LYS A 62 -23.72 10.96 -11.59
N TRP A 63 -24.37 10.64 -12.70
CA TRP A 63 -24.13 9.43 -13.49
C TRP A 63 -22.69 9.27 -13.97
N LYS A 64 -22.03 10.36 -14.40
CA LYS A 64 -20.63 10.30 -14.82
C LYS A 64 -19.73 9.77 -13.70
N GLY A 65 -19.86 10.34 -12.50
CA GLY A 65 -19.11 9.89 -11.32
C GLY A 65 -19.47 8.45 -10.95
N PHE A 66 -20.74 8.07 -11.02
CA PHE A 66 -21.17 6.70 -10.76
C PHE A 66 -20.46 5.70 -11.67
N PHE A 67 -20.38 5.97 -12.98
CA PHE A 67 -19.69 5.10 -13.92
C PHE A 67 -18.18 5.08 -13.69
N GLU A 68 -17.56 6.21 -13.38
CA GLU A 68 -16.13 6.28 -13.04
C GLU A 68 -15.79 5.40 -11.82
N LYS A 69 -16.60 5.49 -10.76
CA LYS A 69 -16.42 4.66 -9.56
C LYS A 69 -16.68 3.17 -9.84
N GLY A 70 -17.66 2.86 -10.68
CA GLY A 70 -17.94 1.49 -11.10
C GLY A 70 -16.80 0.85 -11.89
N ALA A 71 -16.19 1.62 -12.80
CA ALA A 71 -15.01 1.18 -13.53
C ALA A 71 -13.81 0.91 -12.60
N LEU A 72 -13.60 1.77 -11.60
CA LEU A 72 -12.56 1.55 -10.58
C LEU A 72 -12.83 0.30 -9.75
N ILE A 73 -14.07 0.08 -9.30
CA ILE A 73 -14.46 -1.16 -8.59
C ILE A 73 -14.14 -2.39 -9.45
N SER A 74 -14.51 -2.36 -10.74
CA SER A 74 -14.24 -3.47 -11.66
C SER A 74 -12.75 -3.73 -11.84
N ALA A 75 -11.93 -2.68 -11.94
CA ALA A 75 -10.48 -2.82 -12.07
C ALA A 75 -9.84 -3.42 -10.80
N ILE A 76 -10.26 -2.98 -9.62
CA ILE A 76 -9.75 -3.50 -8.34
C ILE A 76 -10.22 -4.96 -8.15
N ALA A 77 -11.46 -5.28 -8.50
CA ALA A 77 -11.98 -6.65 -8.44
C ALA A 77 -11.22 -7.61 -9.35
N ASP A 78 -10.84 -7.16 -10.56
CA ASP A 78 -10.00 -7.93 -11.47
C ASP A 78 -8.61 -8.21 -10.86
N ILE A 79 -7.96 -7.19 -10.28
CA ILE A 79 -6.68 -7.34 -9.56
C ILE A 79 -6.82 -8.34 -8.41
N TYR A 80 -7.85 -8.19 -7.57
CA TYR A 80 -8.13 -9.09 -6.46
C TYR A 80 -8.28 -10.54 -6.94
N SER A 81 -9.06 -10.76 -8.01
CA SER A 81 -9.29 -12.12 -8.56
C SER A 81 -8.02 -12.80 -9.09
N LYS A 82 -6.99 -12.02 -9.42
CA LYS A 82 -5.70 -12.51 -9.95
C LYS A 82 -4.67 -12.71 -8.84
N LEU A 83 -4.68 -11.87 -7.80
CA LEU A 83 -3.68 -11.88 -6.73
C LEU A 83 -4.09 -12.71 -5.50
N CYS A 84 -5.39 -12.77 -5.18
CA CYS A 84 -5.89 -13.23 -3.88
C CYS A 84 -6.51 -14.64 -3.92
N LYS A 85 -5.91 -15.56 -4.69
CA LYS A 85 -6.41 -16.93 -4.91
C LYS A 85 -5.75 -17.96 -4.00
#